data_AF-A0A6A8Q1H0-F1
#
_entry.id   AF-A0A6A8Q1H0-F1
#
_cell.length_a   1.000
_cell.length_b   1.000
_cell.length_c   1.000
_cell.angle_alpha   90.00
_cell.angle_beta   90.00
_cell.angle_gamma   90.00
#
_symmetry.space_group_name_H-M   'P 1'
#
loop_
_entity.id
_entity.type
_entity.pdbx_description
1 polymer ?
#
loop_
_entity_poly.entity_id
_entity_poly.type
_entity_poly.pdbx_seq_one_letter_code
_entity_poly.pdbx_strand_id
1 'polypeptide(L)' 'MNLINTSGQAYISHTKIDGVFMLRLVISGLRTQKQHIEQFQELLVEKLQMVVLKQSSVNG' A
#
# COMPACT_ATOMS: atom_id res chain seq x y z
N MET A 1 4.34 2.22 1.35
CA MET A 1 3.64 3.46 0.99
C MET A 1 4.09 3.99 -0.37
N ASN A 2 5.37 4.37 -0.54
CA ASN A 2 5.84 5.10 -1.72
C ASN A 2 5.45 4.45 -3.06
N LEU A 3 5.72 3.15 -3.24
CA LEU A 3 5.38 2.42 -4.47
C LEU A 3 3.89 2.48 -4.84
N ILE A 4 3.00 2.53 -3.85
CA ILE A 4 1.56 2.65 -4.06
C ILE A 4 1.23 4.07 -4.52
N ASN A 5 1.67 5.09 -3.78
CA ASN A 5 1.35 6.49 -4.10
C ASN A 5 1.95 6.94 -5.44
N THR A 6 3.17 6.49 -5.77
CA THR A 6 3.80 6.82 -7.06
C THR A 6 3.15 6.12 -8.25
N SER A 7 2.38 5.05 -8.03
CA SER A 7 1.66 4.37 -9.11
C SER A 7 0.48 5.17 -9.65
N GLY A 8 -0.02 6.16 -8.89
CA GLY A 8 -1.23 6.92 -9.23
C GLY A 8 -2.55 6.14 -9.07
N GLN A 9 -2.50 4.83 -8.79
CA GLN A 9 -3.70 3.98 -8.70
C GLN A 9 -4.44 4.13 -7.36
N ALA A 10 -3.72 4.46 -6.28
CA ALA A 10 -4.28 4.73 -4.97
C ALA A 10 -3.41 5.73 -4.21
N TYR A 11 -4.01 6.44 -3.26
CA TYR A 11 -3.30 7.32 -2.34
C TYR A 11 -3.55 6.90 -0.90
N ILE A 12 -2.48 6.51 -0.21
CA ILE A 12 -2.49 6.15 1.21
C ILE A 12 -1.55 7.05 2.00
N SER A 13 -1.86 7.21 3.29
CA SER A 13 -1.02 7.93 4.23
C SER A 13 -0.32 6.97 5.18
N HIS A 14 0.54 7.50 6.05
CA HIS A 14 1.09 6.75 7.16
C HIS A 14 0.89 7.56 8.45
N THR A 15 1.05 6.87 9.57
CA THR A 15 1.14 7.48 10.89
C THR A 15 2.16 6.70 11.73
N LYS A 16 2.56 7.28 12.85
CA LYS A 16 3.41 6.62 13.83
C LYS A 16 2.69 6.63 15.17
N ILE A 17 2.34 5.46 15.68
CA ILE A 17 1.68 5.27 16.97
C ILE A 17 2.63 4.44 17.83
N ASP A 18 2.95 4.93 19.03
CA ASP A 18 3.89 4.28 19.96
C ASP A 18 5.22 3.87 19.32
N GLY A 19 5.75 4.71 18.43
CA GLY A 19 6.99 4.41 17.73
C GLY A 19 6.85 3.49 16.51
N VAL A 20 5.69 2.87 16.29
CA VAL A 20 5.45 1.92 15.21
C VAL A 20 4.93 2.64 13.97
N PHE A 21 5.60 2.44 12.84
CA PHE A 21 5.17 2.97 11.54
C PHE A 21 3.98 2.16 11.01
N MET A 22 2.87 2.83 10.76
CA MET A 22 1.63 2.21 10.29
C MET A 22 1.15 2.87 8.99
N LEU A 23 0.64 2.05 8.08
CA LEU A 23 -0.07 2.54 6.88
C LEU A 23 -1.53 2.81 7.24
N ARG A 24 -2.09 3.89 6.68
CA ARG A 24 -3.52 4.21 6.82
C ARG A 24 -4.21 4.25 5.47
N LEU A 25 -5.26 3.45 5.34
CA LEU A 25 -6.23 3.52 4.26
C LEU A 25 -7.49 4.22 4.78
N VAL A 26 -7.85 5.36 4.19
CA VAL A 26 -9.08 6.09 4.54
C VAL A 26 -10.11 5.84 3.45
N ILE A 27 -11.21 5.18 3.81
CA ILE A 27 -12.32 4.89 2.90
C ILE A 27 -13.39 5.98 3.12
N SER A 28 -13.40 6.99 2.26
CA SER A 28 -14.30 8.16 2.40
C SER A 28 -14.81 8.75 1.07
N GLY A 29 -14.37 8.22 -0.08
CA GLY A 29 -14.80 8.72 -1.37
C GLY A 29 -16.26 8.37 -1.65
N LEU A 30 -17.07 9.36 -2.06
CA LEU A 30 -18.48 9.16 -2.41
C LEU A 30 -18.70 8.11 -3.53
N ARG A 31 -17.68 7.89 -4.37
CA ARG A 31 -17.70 6.91 -5.46
C ARG A 31 -16.94 5.63 -5.12
N THR A 32 -16.38 5.51 -3.92
CA THR A 32 -15.70 4.28 -3.48
C THR A 32 -16.73 3.18 -3.33
N GLN A 33 -16.38 1.99 -3.79
CA GLN A 33 -17.23 0.80 -3.88
C GLN A 33 -16.36 -0.40 -3.50
N LYS A 34 -17.00 -1.55 -3.23
CA LYS A 34 -16.28 -2.78 -2.88
C LYS A 34 -15.17 -3.14 -3.88
N GLN A 35 -15.45 -3.03 -5.18
CA GLN A 35 -14.47 -3.29 -6.24
C GLN A 35 -13.19 -2.44 -6.11
N HIS A 36 -13.29 -1.20 -5.65
CA HIS A 36 -12.13 -0.33 -5.44
C HIS A 36 -11.25 -0.79 -4.27
N ILE A 37 -11.88 -1.41 -3.25
CA ILE A 37 -11.15 -1.99 -2.12
C ILE A 37 -10.46 -3.28 -2.53
N GLU A 38 -11.13 -4.11 -3.34
CA GLU A 38 -10.55 -5.34 -3.92
C GLU A 38 -9.34 -4.99 -4.81
N GLN A 39 -9.48 -4.01 -5.71
CA GLN A 39 -8.36 -3.48 -6.51
C GLN A 39 -7.20 -2.95 -5.66
N PHE A 40 -7.50 -2.25 -4.56
CA PHE A 40 -6.46 -1.78 -3.64
C PHE A 40 -5.73 -2.94 -2.95
N GLN A 41 -6.44 -4.00 -2.56
CA GLN A 41 -5.83 -5.19 -1.96
C GLN A 41 -4.89 -5.88 -2.94
N GLU A 42 -5.30 -6.05 -4.20
CA GLU A 42 -4.46 -6.60 -5.27
C GLU A 42 -3.19 -5.77 -5.46
N LEU A 43 -3.34 -4.44 -5.58
CA LEU A 43 -2.21 -3.52 -5.70
C LEU A 43 -1.27 -3.59 -4.50
N LEU A 44 -1.79 -3.69 -3.28
CA LEU A 44 -1.01 -3.78 -2.06
C LEU A 44 -0.16 -5.06 -2.05
N VAL A 45 -0.76 -6.21 -2.37
CA VAL A 45 -0.06 -7.50 -2.43
C VAL A 45 1.02 -7.48 -3.52
N GLU A 46 0.70 -6.98 -4.71
CA GLU A 46 1.64 -6.84 -5.82
C GLU A 46 2.87 -6.02 -5.41
N LYS A 47 2.67 -4.83 -4.83
CA LYS A 47 3.80 -3.98 -4.40
C LYS A 47 4.54 -4.56 -3.21
N LEU A 48 3.87 -5.27 -2.30
CA LEU A 48 4.52 -5.95 -1.18
C LEU A 48 5.46 -7.06 -1.69
N GLN A 49 5.01 -7.89 -2.62
CA GLN A 49 5.83 -8.93 -3.24
C GLN A 49 7.08 -8.34 -3.89
N MET A 50 6.96 -7.23 -4.62
CA MET A 50 8.12 -6.54 -5.21
C MET A 50 9.16 -6.13 -4.15
N VAL A 51 8.72 -5.65 -2.99
CA VAL A 51 9.62 -5.23 -1.90
C VAL A 51 10.29 -6.45 -1.27
N VAL A 52 9.53 -7.50 -0.96
CA VAL A 52 10.05 -8.73 -0.35
C VAL A 52 11.07 -9.42 -1.26
N LEU A 53 10.76 -9.55 -2.56
CA LEU A 53 11.66 -10.19 -3.53
C LEU A 53 12.96 -9.39 -3.73
N LYS A 54 12.88 -8.05 -3.78
CA LYS A 54 14.08 -7.20 -3.90
C LYS A 54 15.01 -7.32 -2.69
N GLN A 55 14.48 -7.56 -1.49
CA GLN A 55 15.31 -7.76 -0.30
C GLN A 55 16.06 -9.10 -0.34
N SER A 56 15.49 -10.13 -0.95
CA SER A 56 16.15 -11.44 -1.13
C SER A 56 17.33 -11.41 -2.10
N SER A 57 17.37 -10.47 -3.06
CA SER A 57 18.47 -10.33 -4.02
C SER A 57 19.62 -9.45 -3.55
N VAL A 58 19.50 -8.79 -2.39
CA VAL A 58 20.52 -7.87 -1.84
C VAL A 58 21.30 -8.52 -0.67
N ASN A 59 20.80 -9.62 -0.12
CA ASN A 59 21.46 -10.36 0.97
C ASN A 59 22.31 -11.56 0.47
N GLY A 60 22.71 -11.57 -0.80
CA GLY A 60 23.53 -12.60 -1.44
C GLY A 60 24.90 -12.08 -1.85
#